data_AF-A0A2N3BMK2-F1
#
_entry.id   AF-A0A2N3BMK2-F1
#
_cell.length_a   1.000
_cell.length_b   1.000
_cell.length_c   1.000
_cell.angle_alpha   90.00
_cell.angle_beta   90.00
_cell.angle_gamma   90.00
#
_symmetry.space_group_name_H-M   'P 1'
#
loop_
_entity.id
_entity.type
_entity.pdbx_description
1 polymer ?
#
loop_
_entity_poly.entity_id
_entity_poly.type
_entity_poly.pdbx_seq_one_letter_code
_entity_poly.pdbx_strand_id
1 'polypeptide(L)' 'AAPPAPAGPPPTGPSRAAATAEALSALVNLGYAQGEAAAAVASAAGRDPAATTPVLIRAALKQLAPTG' A
#
# COMPACT_ATOMS: atom_id res chain seq x y z
N ALA A 1 -16.57 -18.26 36.51
CA ALA A 1 -15.83 -17.87 35.29
C ALA A 1 -16.36 -16.52 34.85
N ALA A 2 -15.50 -15.51 34.69
CA ALA A 2 -15.89 -14.18 34.21
C ALA A 2 -16.10 -14.21 32.68
N PRO A 3 -17.07 -13.46 32.11
CA PRO A 3 -17.26 -13.40 30.67
C PRO A 3 -16.12 -12.61 29.98
N PRO A 4 -15.76 -12.92 28.73
CA PRO A 4 -14.79 -12.14 27.97
C PRO A 4 -15.38 -10.76 27.60
N ALA A 5 -14.58 -9.71 27.79
CA ALA A 5 -14.93 -8.34 27.42
C ALA A 5 -15.11 -8.20 25.90
N PRO A 6 -15.95 -7.25 25.42
CA PRO A 6 -16.23 -7.12 24.00
C PRO A 6 -15.00 -6.56 23.26
N ALA A 7 -14.60 -7.23 22.19
CA ALA A 7 -13.62 -6.71 21.24
C ALA A 7 -14.17 -5.43 20.59
N GLY A 8 -13.38 -4.35 20.65
CA GLY A 8 -13.72 -3.09 20.00
C GLY A 8 -13.90 -3.25 18.48
N PRO A 9 -14.61 -2.31 17.83
CA PRO A 9 -14.89 -2.39 16.39
C PRO A 9 -13.58 -2.46 15.58
N PRO A 10 -13.55 -3.25 14.47
CA PRO A 10 -12.39 -3.30 13.61
C PRO A 10 -12.09 -1.90 13.04
N PRO A 11 -10.81 -1.56 12.80
CA PRO A 11 -10.46 -0.29 12.19
C PRO A 11 -11.20 -0.15 10.86
N THR A 12 -12.03 0.89 10.73
CA THR A 12 -12.87 1.16 9.55
C THR A 12 -12.07 1.72 8.36
N GLY A 13 -10.74 1.65 8.40
CA GLY A 13 -9.85 2.07 7.33
C GLY A 13 -9.41 0.91 6.45
N PRO A 14 -9.11 1.14 5.16
CA PRO A 14 -8.46 0.12 4.34
C PRO A 14 -7.17 -0.31 5.04
N SER A 15 -7.05 -1.61 5.31
CA SER A 15 -5.83 -2.17 5.89
C SER A 15 -4.64 -1.80 4.99
N ARG A 16 -3.48 -1.54 5.60
CA ARG A 16 -2.23 -1.28 4.86
C ARG A 16 -1.99 -2.33 3.76
N ALA A 17 -2.29 -3.59 4.05
CA ALA A 17 -2.18 -4.67 3.08
C ALA A 17 -3.09 -4.47 1.85
N ALA A 18 -4.32 -3.98 2.05
CA ALA A 18 -5.25 -3.68 0.97
C ALA A 18 -4.76 -2.48 0.14
N ALA A 19 -4.25 -1.42 0.78
CA ALA A 19 -3.69 -0.26 0.08
C ALA A 19 -2.48 -0.63 -0.79
N THR A 20 -1.58 -1.49 -0.28
CA THR A 20 -0.42 -2.01 -1.03
C THR A 20 -0.86 -2.87 -2.22
N ALA A 21 -1.84 -3.76 -2.03
CA ALA A 21 -2.34 -4.64 -3.09
C ALA A 21 -3.01 -3.83 -4.22
N GLU A 22 -3.84 -2.84 -3.87
CA GLU A 22 -4.48 -1.95 -4.84
C GLU A 22 -3.45 -1.11 -5.60
N ALA A 23 -2.44 -0.57 -4.90
CA ALA A 23 -1.37 0.19 -5.53
C ALA A 23 -0.57 -0.67 -6.52
N LEU A 24 -0.23 -1.91 -6.15
CA LEU A 24 0.47 -2.85 -7.02
C LEU A 24 -0.35 -3.16 -8.28
N SER A 25 -1.64 -3.48 -8.11
CA SER A 25 -2.56 -3.76 -9.23
C SER A 25 -2.64 -2.57 -10.20
N ALA A 26 -2.78 -1.35 -9.66
CA ALA A 26 -2.80 -0.14 -10.47
C ALA A 26 -1.52 0.03 -11.31
N LEU A 27 -0.33 -0.16 -10.72
CA LEU A 27 0.95 -0.06 -11.42
C LEU A 27 1.12 -1.13 -12.51
N VAL A 28 0.67 -2.36 -12.26
CA VAL A 28 0.69 -3.42 -13.28
C VAL A 28 -0.22 -3.05 -14.45
N ASN A 29 -1.41 -2.50 -14.18
CA ASN A 29 -2.32 -2.03 -15.23
C ASN A 29 -1.78 -0.82 -16.02
N LEU A 30 -0.89 -0.03 -15.41
CA LEU A 30 -0.14 1.05 -16.07
C LEU A 30 1.02 0.54 -16.94
N GLY A 31 1.33 -0.76 -16.88
CA GLY A 31 2.37 -1.40 -17.68
C GLY A 31 3.73 -1.53 -16.98
N TYR A 32 3.81 -1.26 -15.67
CA TYR A 32 5.04 -1.50 -14.91
C TYR A 32 5.23 -3.00 -14.63
N ALA A 33 6.47 -3.48 -14.70
CA ALA A 33 6.81 -4.86 -14.36
C ALA A 33 6.45 -5.15 -12.90
N GLN A 34 5.86 -6.33 -12.65
CA GLN A 34 5.36 -6.70 -11.31
C GLN A 34 6.44 -6.64 -10.23
N GLY A 35 7.69 -7.06 -10.54
CA GLY A 35 8.81 -7.01 -9.61
C GLY A 35 9.20 -5.57 -9.22
N GLU A 36 9.34 -4.69 -10.21
CA GLU A 36 9.67 -3.28 -10.02
C GLU A 36 8.55 -2.54 -9.26
N ALA A 37 7.29 -2.79 -9.65
CA ALA A 37 6.13 -2.23 -8.97
C ALA A 37 6.06 -2.67 -7.50
N ALA A 38 6.28 -3.96 -7.22
CA ALA A 38 6.28 -4.48 -5.86
C ALA A 38 7.38 -3.84 -5.00
N ALA A 39 8.59 -3.69 -5.54
CA ALA A 39 9.71 -3.07 -4.84
C ALA A 39 9.46 -1.58 -4.54
N ALA A 40 8.91 -0.83 -5.50
CA ALA A 40 8.59 0.58 -5.34
C ALA A 40 7.46 0.81 -4.32
N VAL A 41 6.39 0.00 -4.37
CA VAL A 41 5.28 0.10 -3.40
C VAL A 41 5.74 -0.31 -2.00
N ALA A 42 6.56 -1.36 -1.86
CA ALA A 42 7.13 -1.76 -0.57
C ALA A 42 8.01 -0.64 0.03
N SER A 43 8.82 0.00 -0.81
CA SER A 43 9.64 1.15 -0.41
C SER A 43 8.79 2.35 0.02
N ALA A 44 7.73 2.67 -0.73
CA ALA A 44 6.79 3.74 -0.39
C ALA A 44 6.05 3.46 0.93
N ALA A 45 5.54 2.24 1.10
CA ALA A 45 4.83 1.82 2.31
C ALA A 45 5.74 1.71 3.55
N GLY A 46 7.06 1.56 3.36
CA GLY A 46 8.05 1.61 4.44
C GLY A 46 8.37 3.02 4.90
N ARG A 47 8.31 4.01 4.00
CA ARG A 47 8.57 5.42 4.32
C ARG A 47 7.41 6.09 5.04
N ASP A 48 6.18 5.75 4.65
CA ASP A 48 4.97 6.24 5.29
C ASP A 48 4.01 5.07 5.56
N PRO A 49 4.00 4.56 6.81
CA PRO A 49 3.11 3.47 7.22
C PRO A 49 1.62 3.84 7.16
N ALA A 50 1.29 5.14 7.18
CA ALA A 50 -0.07 5.66 7.09
C ALA A 50 -0.44 6.06 5.64
N ALA A 51 0.44 5.82 4.67
CA ALA A 51 0.18 6.13 3.27
C ALA A 51 -1.08 5.42 2.76
N THR A 52 -2.00 6.22 2.22
CA THR A 52 -3.17 5.71 1.51
C THR A 52 -2.80 5.22 0.13
N THR A 53 -3.65 4.41 -0.50
CA THR A 53 -3.44 3.91 -1.88
C THR A 53 -2.98 4.98 -2.88
N PRO A 54 -3.63 6.16 -3.01
CA PRO A 54 -3.17 7.18 -3.96
C PRO A 54 -1.83 7.84 -3.58
N VAL A 55 -1.42 7.79 -2.32
CA VAL A 55 -0.09 8.23 -1.86
C VAL A 55 0.96 7.20 -2.28
N LEU A 56 0.69 5.90 -2.06
CA LEU A 56 1.56 4.81 -2.45
C LEU A 56 1.79 4.77 -3.97
N ILE A 57 0.74 4.89 -4.78
CA ILE A 57 0.85 4.91 -6.25
C ILE A 57 1.75 6.06 -6.70
N ARG A 58 1.52 7.28 -6.21
CA ARG A 58 2.32 8.45 -6.60
C ARG A 58 3.77 8.34 -6.16
N ALA A 59 4.02 7.83 -4.96
CA ALA A 59 5.38 7.61 -4.46
C ALA A 59 6.12 6.54 -5.28
N ALA A 60 5.45 5.43 -5.61
CA ALA A 60 6.04 4.37 -6.43
C ALA A 60 6.35 4.86 -7.85
N LEU A 61 5.42 5.58 -8.50
CA LEU A 61 5.66 6.17 -9.83
C LEU A 61 6.86 7.11 -9.84
N LYS A 62 7.05 7.92 -8.78
CA LYS A 62 8.23 8.78 -8.63
C LYS A 62 9.54 8.01 -8.51
N GLN A 63 9.52 6.80 -7.94
CA GLN A 63 10.70 5.95 -7.85
C GLN A 63 11.01 5.21 -9.16
N LEU A 64 9.98 4.85 -9.92
CA LEU A 64 10.10 4.13 -11.19
C LEU A 64 10.35 5.04 -12.38
N ALA A 65 10.03 6.32 -12.28
CA ALA A 65 10.34 7.29 -13.32
C ALA A 65 11.87 7.40 -13.48
N PRO A 66 12.41 7.29 -14.71
CA PRO A 66 13.82 7.55 -14.93
C PRO A 66 14.12 8.99 -14.50
N THR A 67 15.03 9.15 -13.53
CA THR A 67 15.72 10.43 -13.33
C THR A 67 16.48 10.68 -14.62
N GLY A 68 15.98 11.63 -15.42
CA GLY A 68 16.61 12.03 -16.68
C GLY A 68 18.05 12.51 -16.50
#